data_AF-A0A094QF00-F1
#
_entry.id   AF-A0A094QF00-F1
#
_cell.length_a   1.000
_cell.length_b   1.000
_cell.length_c   1.000
_cell.angle_alpha   90.00
_cell.angle_beta   90.00
_cell.angle_gamma   90.00
#
_symmetry.space_group_name_H-M   'P 1'
#
loop_
_entity.id
_entity.type
_entity.pdbx_description
1 polymer ?
#
loop_
_entity_poly.entity_id
_entity_poly.type
_entity_poly.pdbx_seq_one_letter_code
_entity_poly.pdbx_strand_id
1 'polypeptide(L)'
;MITETDQLTKALAQAEKIWPELAGQRTLLLRKLLEVGITTIERKSAEKASHRLTQIQKLAGSMDGTWPANWKQELGGDWPK
;
A
#
# COMPACT_ATOMS: atom_id res chain seq x y z
N MET A 1 2.37 27.39 15.60
CA MET A 1 1.72 27.34 14.28
C MET A 1 2.70 26.65 13.34
N ILE A 2 2.42 25.42 12.89
CA ILE A 2 3.31 24.69 11.96
C ILE A 2 2.83 25.06 10.57
N THR A 3 3.58 25.90 9.85
CA THR A 3 3.28 26.17 8.45
C THR A 3 3.93 25.11 7.58
N GLU A 4 3.33 24.81 6.43
CA GLU A 4 3.82 23.85 5.44
C GLU A 4 5.30 24.12 5.06
N THR A 5 5.72 25.38 5.13
CA THR A 5 7.08 25.87 4.91
C THR A 5 8.08 25.41 5.97
N ASP A 6 7.67 25.26 7.24
CA ASP A 6 8.55 24.81 8.33
C ASP A 6 8.88 23.32 8.22
N GLN A 7 7.89 22.51 7.83
CA GLN A 7 8.09 21.08 7.56
C GLN A 7 9.01 20.88 6.36
N LEU A 8 8.83 21.65 5.29
CA LEU A 8 9.70 21.57 4.12
C LEU A 8 11.14 21.96 4.45
N THR A 9 11.34 22.99 5.28
CA THR A 9 12.67 23.44 5.69
C THR A 9 13.37 22.38 6.53
N LYS A 10 12.66 21.72 7.46
CA LYS A 10 13.20 20.60 8.24
C LYS A 10 13.54 19.40 7.35
N ALA A 11 12.67 19.06 6.40
CA ALA A 11 12.90 17.96 5.48
C ALA A 11 14.14 18.20 4.60
N LEU A 12 14.34 19.44 4.13
CA LEU A 12 15.53 19.80 3.37
C LEU A 12 16.80 19.75 4.21
N ALA A 13 16.76 20.25 5.45
CA ALA A 13 17.90 20.14 6.37
C ALA A 13 18.27 18.68 6.70
N GLN A 14 17.29 17.77 6.70
CA GLN A 14 17.56 16.32 6.81
C GLN A 14 18.09 15.74 5.49
N ALA A 15 17.54 16.17 4.36
CA ALA A 15 18.00 15.74 3.03
C ALA A 15 19.47 16.12 2.81
N GLU A 16 19.92 17.28 3.27
CA GLU A 16 21.34 17.71 3.22
C GLU A 16 22.28 16.78 4.00
N LYS A 17 21.79 16.14 5.07
CA LYS A 17 22.58 15.16 5.84
C LYS A 17 22.72 13.83 5.10
N ILE A 18 21.73 13.49 4.28
CA ILE A 18 21.69 12.25 3.50
C ILE A 18 22.45 12.43 2.18
N TRP A 19 22.31 13.60 1.54
CA TRP A 19 22.94 13.97 0.27
C TRP A 19 23.80 15.24 0.45
N PRO A 20 24.94 15.14 1.17
CA PRO A 20 25.81 16.28 1.41
C PRO A 20 26.38 16.90 0.12
N GLU A 21 26.50 16.11 -0.95
CA GLU A 21 26.92 16.56 -2.28
C GLU A 21 25.93 17.56 -2.93
N LEU A 22 24.68 17.58 -2.47
CA LEU A 22 23.65 18.51 -2.90
C LEU A 22 23.41 19.65 -1.90
N ALA A 23 24.23 19.77 -0.85
CA ALA A 23 24.09 20.80 0.17
C ALA A 23 24.12 22.21 -0.43
N GLY A 24 23.22 23.08 0.03
CA GLY A 24 23.05 24.42 -0.54
C GLY A 24 22.34 24.45 -1.91
N GLN A 25 22.10 23.30 -2.55
CA GLN A 25 21.40 23.19 -3.83
C GLN A 25 19.93 22.83 -3.62
N ARG A 26 19.16 23.77 -3.08
CA ARG A 26 17.76 23.58 -2.66
C ARG A 26 16.88 22.89 -3.70
N THR A 27 16.97 23.30 -4.97
CA THR A 27 16.16 22.74 -6.06
C THR A 27 16.52 21.28 -6.35
N LEU A 28 17.80 20.91 -6.28
CA LEU A 28 18.24 19.53 -6.50
C LEU A 28 17.84 18.63 -5.33
N LEU A 29 17.95 19.12 -4.10
CA LEU A 29 17.48 18.41 -2.91
C LEU A 29 15.97 18.17 -2.97
N LEU A 30 15.18 19.17 -3.37
CA LEU A 30 13.74 19.01 -3.59
C LEU A 30 13.44 17.95 -4.64
N ARG A 31 14.15 17.99 -5.77
CA ARG A 31 13.98 16.98 -6.83
C ARG A 31 14.32 15.58 -6.33
N LYS A 32 15.41 15.43 -5.58
CA LYS A 32 15.81 14.14 -5.01
C LYS A 32 14.81 13.62 -3.98
N LEU A 33 14.30 14.51 -3.13
CA LEU A 33 13.26 14.18 -2.15
C LEU A 33 11.98 13.71 -2.84
N LEU A 34 11.57 14.38 -3.93
CA LEU A 34 10.41 13.98 -4.73
C LEU A 34 10.61 12.63 -5.42
N GLU A 35 11.78 12.39 -6.00
CA GLU A 35 12.12 11.11 -6.64
C GLU A 35 12.01 9.94 -5.65
N VAL A 36 12.59 10.10 -4.47
CA VAL A 36 12.47 9.11 -3.38
C VAL A 36 11.04 8.98 -2.89
N GLY A 37 10.31 10.10 -2.78
CA GLY A 37 8.92 10.14 -2.39
C GLY A 37 8.02 9.33 -3.34
N ILE A 38 8.17 9.56 -4.65
CA ILE A 38 7.44 8.84 -5.71
C ILE A 38 7.72 7.34 -5.60
N THR A 39 9.00 6.96 -5.57
CA THR A 39 9.42 5.54 -5.46
C THR A 39 8.85 4.88 -4.20
N THR A 40 8.81 5.62 -3.10
CA THR A 40 8.25 5.13 -1.83
C THR A 40 6.74 4.92 -1.89
N ILE A 41 6.01 5.82 -2.55
CA ILE A 41 4.55 5.70 -2.72
C ILE A 41 4.22 4.53 -3.63
N GLU A 42 4.93 4.38 -4.75
CA GLU A 42 4.75 3.27 -5.69
C GLU A 42 4.99 1.93 -4.99
N ARG A 43 6.08 1.81 -4.22
CA ARG A 43 6.38 0.61 -3.44
C ARG A 43 5.27 0.30 -2.42
N LYS A 44 4.80 1.29 -1.67
CA LYS A 44 3.69 1.11 -0.71
C LYS A 44 2.40 0.65 -1.38
N SER A 45 2.12 1.17 -2.57
CA SER A 45 0.96 0.75 -3.38
C SER A 45 1.08 -0.72 -3.79
N ALA A 46 2.25 -1.12 -4.30
CA ALA A 46 2.54 -2.51 -4.68
C ALA A 46 2.48 -3.46 -3.47
N GLU A 47 3.06 -3.07 -2.33
CA GLU A 47 3.02 -3.83 -1.08
C GLU A 47 1.56 -4.02 -0.60
N LYS A 48 0.73 -2.98 -0.67
CA LYS A 48 -0.70 -3.06 -0.30
C LYS A 48 -1.47 -4.01 -1.22
N ALA A 49 -1.21 -3.94 -2.54
CA ALA A 49 -1.84 -4.82 -3.51
C ALA A 49 -1.43 -6.29 -3.29
N SER A 50 -0.12 -6.52 -3.09
CA SER A 50 0.44 -7.84 -2.77
C SER A 50 -0.12 -8.41 -1.48
N HIS A 51 -0.15 -7.61 -0.40
CA HIS A 51 -0.72 -8.02 0.87
C HIS A 51 -2.19 -8.45 0.74
N ARG A 52 -3.00 -7.66 0.02
CA ARG A 52 -4.40 -8.03 -0.26
C ARG A 52 -4.49 -9.35 -1.03
N LEU A 53 -3.69 -9.54 -2.07
CA LEU A 53 -3.68 -10.76 -2.87
C LEU A 53 -3.32 -11.98 -2.02
N THR A 54 -2.29 -11.86 -1.17
CA THR A 54 -1.88 -12.92 -0.24
C THR A 54 -3.00 -13.30 0.73
N GLN A 55 -3.73 -12.32 1.28
CA GLN A 55 -4.86 -12.62 2.16
C GLN A 55 -6.00 -13.33 1.41
N ILE A 56 -6.30 -12.92 0.17
CA ILE A 56 -7.31 -13.59 -0.66
C ILE A 56 -6.89 -15.03 -0.94
N GLN A 57 -5.64 -15.26 -1.35
CA GLN A 57 -5.13 -16.60 -1.62
C GLN A 57 -5.14 -17.50 -0.38
N LYS A 58 -4.86 -16.94 0.80
CA LYS A 58 -4.92 -17.68 2.07
C LYS A 58 -6.34 -18.15 2.41
N LEU A 59 -7.36 -17.37 2.06
CA LEU A 59 -8.76 -17.69 2.33
C LEU A 59 -9.41 -18.47 1.18
N ALA A 60 -8.89 -18.35 -0.04
CA ALA A 60 -9.37 -19.11 -1.18
C ALA A 60 -9.21 -20.62 -0.91
N GLY A 61 -10.30 -21.37 -1.06
CA GLY A 61 -10.34 -22.79 -0.78
C GLY A 61 -10.41 -23.17 0.70
N SER A 62 -10.39 -22.20 1.64
CA SER A 62 -10.50 -22.50 3.08
C SER A 62 -11.87 -23.02 3.49
N MET A 63 -12.86 -22.95 2.59
CA MET A 63 -14.22 -23.45 2.80
C MET A 63 -14.58 -24.56 1.82
N ASP A 64 -13.61 -25.10 1.06
CA ASP A 64 -13.86 -26.23 0.18
C ASP A 64 -14.29 -27.45 1.01
N GLY A 65 -15.32 -28.15 0.54
CA GLY A 65 -15.92 -29.29 1.26
C GLY A 65 -16.83 -28.91 2.44
N THR A 66 -17.05 -27.62 2.72
CA THR A 66 -18.03 -27.18 3.74
C THR A 66 -19.46 -27.56 3.36
N TRP A 67 -19.78 -27.52 2.07
CA TRP A 67 -21.08 -27.92 1.58
C TRP A 67 -21.11 -29.41 1.25
N PRO A 68 -22.13 -30.16 1.72
CA PRO A 68 -22.30 -31.55 1.34
C PRO A 68 -22.58 -31.67 -0.16
N ALA A 69 -22.23 -32.80 -0.78
CA ALA A 69 -22.32 -32.98 -2.23
C ALA A 69 -23.73 -32.73 -2.82
N ASN A 70 -24.78 -32.91 -2.00
CA ASN A 70 -26.19 -32.74 -2.32
C ASN A 70 -26.77 -31.37 -1.90
N TRP A 71 -25.95 -30.41 -1.45
CA TRP A 71 -26.43 -29.11 -0.90
C TRP A 71 -27.45 -28.39 -1.80
N LYS A 72 -27.27 -28.49 -3.12
CA LYS A 72 -28.14 -27.82 -4.10
C LYS A 72 -29.54 -28.45 -4.17
N GLN A 73 -29.64 -29.76 -3.90
CA GLN A 73 -30.92 -30.47 -3.83
C GLN A 73 -31.63 -30.19 -2.51
N GLU A 74 -30.89 -30.11 -1.40
CA GLU A 74 -31.44 -29.70 -0.10
C GLU A 74 -32.02 -28.29 -0.17
N LEU A 75 -31.24 -27.32 -0.70
CA LEU A 75 -31.67 -25.93 -0.83
C LEU A 75 -32.91 -25.76 -1.74
N GLY A 76 -33.01 -26.57 -2.80
CA GLY A 76 -34.15 -26.55 -3.71
C GLY A 76 -35.40 -27.22 -3.15
N GLY A 77 -35.26 -28.11 -2.18
CA GLY A 77 -36.39 -28.75 -1.50
C GLY A 77 -37.13 -27.84 -0.53
N ASP A 78 -36.43 -26.83 0.01
CA ASP A 78 -36.98 -25.87 0.98
C ASP A 78 -37.82 -24.74 0.34
N TRP A 79 -37.76 -24.59 -0.98
CA TRP A 79 -38.58 -23.60 -1.69
C TRP A 79 -39.93 -24.19 -2.12
N PRO A 80 -41.07 -23.55 -1.78
CA PRO A 80 -42.36 -23.96 -2.32
C PRO A 80 -42.40 -23.72 -3.84
N LYS A 81 -43.06 -24.65 -4.54
CA LYS A 81 -43.20 -24.65 -6.01
C LYS A 81 -44.10 -23.54 -6.53
#